data_AF-A0A1I3MM23-F1
#
_entry.id   AF-A0A1I3MM23-F1
#
_cell.length_a   1.000
_cell.length_b   1.000
_cell.length_c   1.000
_cell.angle_alpha   90.00
_cell.angle_beta   90.00
_cell.angle_gamma   90.00
#
_symmetry.space_group_name_H-M   'P 1'
#
loop_
_entity.id
_entity.type
_entity.pdbx_description
1 polymer ?
#
loop_
_entity_poly.entity_id
_entity_poly.type
_entity_poly.pdbx_seq_one_letter_code
_entity_poly.pdbx_strand_id
1 'polypeptide(L)'
;MKLSLYDIVKAKYLVDENATKNWLFIIFLIVLCLFMIGNIHLYEGKNFMIEDMNHELKELRTEFIQTRSDLMEMKMESSISVKMEEIGIYPSEVPPQKIKVIKEVNDNFWTRLWQ
;
A
#
# COMPACT_ATOMS: atom_id res chain seq x y z
N MET A 1 1.99 44.01 -37.68
CA MET A 1 2.97 43.18 -38.42
C MET A 1 2.60 41.73 -38.22
N LYS A 2 2.30 41.00 -39.31
CA LYS A 2 2.01 39.56 -39.23
C LYS A 2 3.34 38.82 -39.43
N LEU A 3 3.91 38.30 -38.35
CA LEU A 3 5.02 37.35 -38.44
C LEU A 3 4.49 36.11 -39.15
N SER A 4 4.93 35.89 -40.38
CA SER A 4 4.56 34.71 -41.15
C SER A 4 5.32 33.52 -40.56
N LEU A 5 4.61 32.44 -40.24
CA LEU A 5 5.22 31.17 -39.77
C LEU A 5 6.31 30.67 -40.75
N TYR A 6 6.19 31.04 -42.02
CA TYR A 6 7.18 30.78 -43.05
C TYR A 6 8.56 31.40 -42.74
N ASP A 7 8.64 32.60 -42.16
CA ASP A 7 9.92 33.27 -41.87
C ASP A 7 10.69 32.59 -40.72
N ILE A 8 9.96 31.96 -39.79
CA ILE A 8 10.52 31.18 -38.67
C ILE A 8 11.10 29.85 -39.21
N VAL A 9 10.35 29.17 -40.08
CA VAL A 9 10.78 27.89 -40.70
C VAL A 9 11.95 28.11 -41.68
N LYS A 10 11.97 29.23 -42.40
CA LYS A 10 13.02 29.56 -43.39
C LYS A 10 14.28 30.16 -42.76
N ALA A 11 14.42 30.09 -41.44
CA ALA A 11 15.61 30.53 -40.70
C ALA A 11 15.98 32.01 -40.89
N LYS A 12 15.01 32.89 -41.23
CA LYS A 12 15.28 34.34 -41.30
C LYS A 12 15.72 34.89 -39.93
N TYR A 13 15.22 34.27 -38.84
CA TYR A 13 15.65 34.52 -37.46
C TYR A 13 17.16 34.27 -37.22
N LEU A 14 17.81 33.38 -37.98
CA LEU A 14 19.24 33.07 -37.82
C LEU A 14 20.18 34.03 -38.58
N VAL A 15 19.65 34.84 -39.51
CA VAL A 15 20.45 35.71 -40.41
C VAL A 15 20.17 37.20 -40.19
N ASP A 16 19.16 37.53 -39.38
CA ASP A 16 18.81 38.92 -39.04
C ASP A 16 19.85 39.58 -38.10
N GLU A 17 19.79 40.90 -37.94
CA GLU A 17 20.79 41.71 -37.21
C GLU A 17 21.06 41.25 -35.75
N ASN A 18 20.14 40.45 -35.18
CA ASN A 18 20.21 39.85 -33.83
C ASN A 18 20.60 38.34 -33.81
N ALA A 19 21.13 37.80 -34.91
CA ALA A 19 21.47 36.39 -35.09
C ALA A 19 22.32 35.78 -33.95
N THR A 20 23.22 36.57 -33.35
CA THR A 20 24.09 36.13 -32.25
C THR A 20 23.32 35.70 -31.00
N LYS A 21 22.27 36.45 -30.62
CA LYS A 21 21.39 36.10 -29.49
C LYS A 21 20.58 34.84 -29.78
N ASN A 22 20.18 34.65 -31.03
CA ASN A 22 19.33 33.55 -31.47
C ASN A 22 20.11 32.22 -31.50
N TRP A 23 21.39 32.26 -31.88
CA TRP A 23 22.28 31.10 -31.82
C TRP A 23 22.55 30.64 -30.37
N LEU A 24 22.75 31.60 -29.45
CA LEU A 24 22.87 31.31 -28.02
C LEU A 24 21.60 30.65 -27.46
N PHE A 25 20.42 31.10 -27.90
CA PHE A 25 19.13 30.51 -27.50
C PHE A 25 18.96 29.07 -28.00
N ILE A 26 19.40 28.76 -29.23
CA ILE A 26 19.36 27.38 -29.75
C ILE A 26 20.27 26.46 -28.96
N ILE A 27 21.48 26.90 -28.62
CA ILE A 27 22.40 26.12 -27.77
C ILE A 27 21.79 25.88 -26.39
N PHE A 28 21.14 26.89 -25.82
CA PHE A 28 20.41 26.74 -24.56
C PHE A 28 19.34 25.64 -24.65
N LEU A 29 18.54 25.60 -25.72
CA LEU A 29 17.54 24.55 -25.91
C LEU A 29 18.15 23.16 -26.11
N ILE A 30 19.28 23.05 -26.80
CA ILE A 30 19.98 21.78 -26.98
C ILE A 30 20.51 21.27 -25.64
N VAL A 31 21.13 22.14 -24.84
CA VAL A 31 21.60 21.80 -23.48
C VAL A 31 20.44 21.38 -22.59
N LEU A 32 19.30 22.08 -22.67
CA LEU A 32 18.09 21.73 -21.93
C LEU A 32 17.56 20.35 -22.35
N CYS A 33 17.56 20.04 -23.65
CA CYS A 33 17.17 18.72 -24.15
C CYS A 33 18.10 17.62 -23.65
N LEU A 34 19.42 17.84 -23.70
CA LEU A 34 20.41 16.89 -23.17
C LEU A 34 20.23 16.68 -21.67
N PHE A 35 19.95 17.76 -20.93
CA PHE A 35 19.64 17.68 -19.50
C PHE A 35 18.39 16.83 -19.24
N MET A 36 17.31 17.04 -20.00
CA MET A 36 16.10 16.22 -19.86
C MET A 36 16.35 14.73 -20.15
N ILE A 37 17.07 14.41 -21.23
CA ILE A 37 17.42 13.03 -21.57
C ILE A 37 18.21 12.38 -20.42
N GLY A 38 19.19 13.09 -19.86
CA GLY A 38 19.96 12.61 -18.72
C GLY A 38 19.11 12.37 -17.47
N ASN A 39 18.14 13.25 -17.18
CA ASN A 39 17.25 13.07 -16.04
C ASN A 39 16.30 11.87 -16.21
N ILE A 40 15.81 11.62 -17.43
CA ILE A 40 14.94 10.49 -17.73
C ILE A 40 15.66 9.16 -17.47
N HIS A 41 16.91 9.00 -17.93
CA HIS A 41 17.67 7.77 -17.67
C HIS A 41 17.93 7.52 -16.17
N LEU A 42 18.15 8.58 -15.38
CA LEU A 42 18.27 8.43 -13.93
C LEU A 42 16.94 8.05 -13.27
N TYR A 43 15.83 8.55 -13.80
CA TYR A 43 14.49 8.18 -13.34
C TYR A 43 14.15 6.73 -13.68
N GLU A 44 14.48 6.26 -14.89
CA GLU A 44 14.29 4.87 -15.32
C GLU A 44 14.99 3.88 -14.38
N GLY A 45 16.27 4.13 -14.04
CA GLY A 45 17.02 3.28 -13.11
C GLY A 45 16.40 3.23 -11.71
N LYS A 46 15.84 4.35 -11.23
CA LYS A 46 15.13 4.39 -9.95
C LYS A 46 13.81 3.63 -10.01
N ASN A 47 13.07 3.73 -11.11
CA ASN A 47 11.80 3.04 -11.29
C ASN A 47 12.00 1.52 -11.26
N PHE A 48 13.06 1.02 -11.91
CA PHE A 48 13.40 -0.40 -11.88
C PHE A 48 13.64 -0.91 -10.45
N MET A 49 14.43 -0.17 -9.66
CA MET A 49 14.65 -0.52 -8.23
C MET A 49 13.34 -0.51 -7.43
N ILE A 50 12.44 0.44 -7.70
CA ILE A 50 11.12 0.50 -7.05
C ILE A 50 10.26 -0.72 -7.42
N GLU A 51 10.33 -1.19 -8.66
CA GLU A 51 9.61 -2.38 -9.10
C GLU A 51 10.13 -3.64 -8.40
N ASP A 52 11.45 -3.81 -8.30
CA ASP A 52 12.06 -4.92 -7.57
C ASP A 52 11.63 -4.95 -6.09
N MET A 53 11.69 -3.79 -5.41
CA MET A 53 11.24 -3.66 -4.02
C MET A 53 9.74 -3.97 -3.85
N ASN A 54 8.90 -3.54 -4.81
CA ASN A 54 7.47 -3.85 -4.78
C ASN A 54 7.19 -5.34 -5.01
N HIS A 55 8.02 -6.00 -5.82
CA HIS A 55 7.92 -7.44 -6.02
C HIS A 55 8.19 -8.20 -4.72
N GLU A 56 9.29 -7.88 -4.03
CA GLU A 56 9.63 -8.47 -2.74
C GLU A 56 8.52 -8.25 -1.69
N LEU A 57 7.99 -7.03 -1.60
CA LEU A 57 6.87 -6.71 -0.70
C LEU A 57 5.63 -7.57 -1.01
N LYS A 58 5.35 -7.84 -2.29
CA LYS A 58 4.22 -8.65 -2.72
C LYS A 58 4.42 -10.13 -2.38
N GLU A 59 5.64 -10.64 -2.54
CA GLU A 59 6.00 -12.00 -2.15
C GLU A 59 5.80 -12.20 -0.64
N LEU A 60 6.40 -11.32 0.18
CA LEU A 60 6.28 -11.39 1.64
C LEU A 60 4.82 -11.28 2.11
N ARG A 61 4.01 -10.44 1.45
CA ARG A 61 2.59 -10.32 1.75
C ARG A 61 1.84 -11.61 1.41
N THR A 62 2.19 -12.27 0.31
CA THR A 62 1.61 -13.56 -0.08
C THR A 62 1.95 -14.63 0.96
N GLU A 63 3.20 -14.69 1.40
CA GLU A 63 3.66 -15.61 2.44
C GLU A 63 2.92 -15.38 3.77
N PHE A 64 2.78 -14.13 4.20
CA PHE A 64 2.02 -13.79 5.40
C PHE A 64 0.56 -14.24 5.33
N ILE A 65 -0.11 -14.03 4.19
CA ILE A 65 -1.51 -14.44 3.99
C ILE A 65 -1.63 -15.95 4.05
N GLN A 66 -0.72 -16.69 3.40
CA GLN A 66 -0.70 -18.15 3.44
C GLN A 66 -0.53 -18.65 4.87
N THR A 67 0.50 -18.18 5.56
CA THR A 67 0.81 -18.59 6.94
C THR A 67 -0.34 -18.31 7.90
N ARG A 68 -1.00 -17.16 7.74
CA ARG A 68 -2.18 -16.80 8.52
C ARG A 68 -3.35 -17.74 8.23
N SER A 69 -3.56 -18.11 6.97
CA SER A 69 -4.59 -19.06 6.57
C SER A 69 -4.34 -20.43 7.19
N ASP A 70 -3.11 -20.93 7.09
CA ASP A 70 -2.70 -22.22 7.66
C ASP A 70 -2.89 -22.24 9.18
N LEU A 71 -2.54 -21.15 9.88
CA LEU A 71 -2.79 -21.02 11.31
C LEU A 71 -4.28 -21.06 11.65
N MET A 72 -5.12 -20.41 10.85
CA MET A 72 -6.56 -20.40 11.05
C MET A 72 -7.16 -21.80 10.84
N GLU A 73 -6.70 -22.51 9.81
CA GLU A 73 -7.10 -23.89 9.55
C GLU A 73 -6.71 -24.82 10.70
N MET A 74 -5.48 -24.68 11.24
CA MET A 74 -5.04 -25.42 12.42
C MET A 74 -5.82 -25.07 13.69
N LYS A 75 -6.29 -23.82 13.83
CA LYS A 75 -7.09 -23.35 14.97
C LYS A 75 -8.57 -23.72 14.85
N MET A 76 -9.03 -24.14 13.68
CA MET A 76 -10.45 -24.43 13.44
C MET A 76 -10.94 -25.53 14.38
N GLU A 77 -12.10 -25.31 15.01
CA GLU A 77 -12.65 -26.23 16.01
C GLU A 77 -12.84 -27.64 15.45
N SER A 78 -13.20 -27.77 14.15
CA SER A 78 -13.30 -29.07 13.47
C SER A 78 -11.96 -29.75 13.27
N SER A 79 -10.90 -29.01 12.91
CA SER A 79 -9.54 -29.56 12.81
C SER A 79 -9.03 -30.04 14.17
N ILE A 80 -9.33 -29.27 15.22
CA ILE A 80 -8.97 -29.64 16.60
C ILE A 80 -9.79 -30.85 17.06
N SER A 81 -11.10 -30.91 16.79
CA SER A 81 -11.96 -32.03 17.22
C SER A 81 -11.51 -33.34 16.59
N VAL A 82 -11.24 -33.36 15.27
CA VAL A 82 -10.74 -34.55 14.56
C VAL A 82 -9.42 -35.05 15.15
N LYS A 83 -8.51 -34.13 15.50
CA LYS A 83 -7.21 -34.49 16.09
C LYS A 83 -7.33 -34.94 17.55
N MET A 84 -8.33 -34.44 18.27
CA MET A 84 -8.60 -34.79 19.67
C MET A 84 -9.38 -36.11 19.82
N GLU A 85 -10.10 -36.54 18.77
CA GLU A 85 -10.76 -37.86 18.71
C GLU A 85 -9.74 -39.01 18.82
N GLU A 86 -8.54 -38.88 18.22
CA GLU A 86 -7.45 -39.86 18.35
C GLU A 86 -6.98 -40.05 19.81
N ILE A 87 -7.16 -39.02 20.64
CA ILE A 87 -6.77 -38.99 22.06
C ILE A 87 -7.97 -39.36 22.96
N GLY A 88 -9.15 -39.63 22.37
CA GLY A 88 -10.38 -40.01 23.09
C GLY A 88 -11.14 -38.84 23.71
N ILE A 89 -10.87 -37.59 23.26
CA ILE A 89 -11.56 -36.39 23.72
C ILE A 89 -12.61 -36.00 22.67
N TYR A 90 -13.87 -35.91 23.08
CA TYR A 90 -14.99 -35.62 22.19
C TYR A 90 -15.64 -34.27 22.52
N PRO A 91 -16.14 -33.54 21.52
CA PRO A 91 -16.95 -32.35 21.76
C PRO A 91 -18.26 -32.74 22.48
N SER A 92 -18.68 -31.91 23.43
CA SER A 92 -19.95 -32.11 24.14
C SER A 92 -21.13 -31.82 23.22
N GLU A 93 -22.01 -32.80 23.01
CA GLU A 93 -23.27 -32.61 22.27
C GLU A 93 -24.27 -31.71 23.03
N VAL A 94 -24.11 -31.60 24.36
CA VAL A 94 -25.03 -30.86 25.23
C VAL A 94 -24.44 -29.47 25.56
N PRO A 95 -25.20 -28.38 25.39
CA PRO A 95 -24.72 -27.04 25.71
C PRO A 95 -24.53 -26.86 27.23
N PRO A 96 -23.50 -26.11 27.67
CA PRO A 96 -23.24 -25.88 29.09
C PRO A 96 -24.33 -25.01 29.73
N GLN A 97 -24.82 -25.42 30.90
CA GLN A 97 -25.81 -24.67 31.67
C GLN A 97 -25.15 -23.63 32.56
N LYS A 98 -25.60 -22.38 32.48
CA LYS A 98 -25.13 -21.28 33.34
C LYS A 98 -25.79 -21.38 34.72
N ILE A 99 -25.07 -21.89 35.71
CA ILE A 99 -25.51 -21.88 37.10
C ILE A 99 -25.30 -20.46 37.66
N LYS A 100 -26.38 -19.70 37.78
CA LYS A 100 -26.36 -18.37 38.40
C LYS A 100 -26.75 -18.53 39.86
N VAL A 101 -25.77 -18.46 40.76
CA VAL A 101 -26.03 -18.47 42.21
C VAL A 101 -26.65 -17.13 42.59
N ILE A 102 -27.96 -17.11 42.81
CA ILE A 102 -28.66 -15.96 43.36
C ILE A 102 -28.35 -15.97 44.87
N LYS A 103 -27.39 -15.17 45.30
CA LYS A 103 -27.26 -14.86 46.73
C LYS A 103 -28.43 -13.95 47.10
N GLU A 104 -29.21 -14.34 48.09
CA GLU A 104 -30.19 -13.46 48.71
C GLU A 104 -29.46 -12.20 49.20
N VAL A 105 -29.90 -11.05 48.71
CA VAL A 105 -29.44 -9.75 49.19
C VAL A 105 -29.93 -9.63 50.62
N ASN A 106 -29.00 -9.68 51.57
CA ASN A 106 -29.29 -9.26 52.93
C ASN A 106 -29.51 -7.75 52.88
N ASP A 107 -30.76 -7.32 52.96
CA ASP A 107 -31.13 -5.91 53.06
C ASP A 107 -30.56 -5.34 54.36
N ASN A 108 -29.33 -4.84 54.26
CA ASN A 108 -28.71 -4.12 55.36
C ASN A 108 -29.47 -2.81 55.57
N PHE A 109 -29.90 -2.60 56.81
CA PHE A 109 -30.62 -1.45 57.40
C PHE A 109 -30.51 -0.09 56.67
N TRP A 110 -29.33 0.24 56.13
CA TRP A 110 -29.04 1.45 55.38
C TRP A 110 -29.75 1.57 54.01
N THR A 111 -30.22 0.48 53.39
CA THR A 111 -30.95 0.52 52.10
C THR A 111 -32.41 0.95 52.24
N ARG A 112 -33.02 0.72 53.41
CA ARG A 112 -34.39 1.16 53.74
C ARG A 112 -34.50 2.64 54.10
N LEU A 113 -33.38 3.27 54.45
CA LEU A 113 -33.36 4.63 54.99
C LEU A 113 -33.34 5.72 53.89
N TRP A 114 -33.08 5.34 52.64
CA TRP A 114 -32.96 6.23 51.49
C TRP A 114 -33.99 5.93 50.38
N GLN A 115 -35.15 5.37 50.75
CA GLN A 115 -36.31 5.22 49.87
C GLN A 115 -37.48 6.09 50.36
#